data_AF-A0A4P9XZ54-F1
#
_entry.id   AF-A0A4P9XZ54-F1
#
_cell.length_a   1.000
_cell.length_b   1.000
_cell.length_c   1.000
_cell.angle_alpha   90.00
_cell.angle_beta   90.00
_cell.angle_gamma   90.00
#
_symmetry.space_group_name_H-M   'P 1'
#
loop_
_entity.id
_entity.type
_entity.pdbx_description
1 polymer ?
#
loop_
_entity_poly.entity_id
_entity_poly.type
_entity_poly.pdbx_seq_one_letter_code
_entity_poly.pdbx_strand_id
1 'polypeptide(L)'
;MTRAQADFRKLFPFLTVLVILPESIPFLLLFAPGLVPSTCILPSQNETRVKKIHARRNAMSEAAATSLAITDHGMTPDMFLDAQKLAKLAADQGSSLELTHLADEHISAFCRFLGLSDFGGRALALPRLQKHFLYLKQDDE
;
A
#
# COMPACT_ATOMS: atom_id res chain seq x y z
N MET A 1 -7.46 -20.35 5.08
CA MET A 1 -8.43 -19.71 5.98
C MET A 1 -8.32 -18.21 5.81
N THR A 2 -9.35 -17.53 5.33
CA THR A 2 -9.29 -16.08 5.06
C THR A 2 -9.23 -15.31 6.38
N ARG A 3 -8.58 -14.14 6.41
CA ARG A 3 -8.50 -13.29 7.64
C ARG A 3 -9.89 -13.04 8.24
N ALA A 4 -10.89 -12.83 7.37
CA ALA A 4 -12.29 -12.67 7.76
C ALA A 4 -12.84 -13.85 8.58
N GLN A 5 -12.60 -15.10 8.15
CA GLN A 5 -13.06 -16.29 8.89
C GLN A 5 -12.41 -16.42 10.27
N ALA A 6 -11.12 -16.07 10.36
CA ALA A 6 -10.40 -16.10 11.63
C ALA A 6 -10.93 -15.03 12.61
N ASP A 7 -11.30 -13.85 12.11
CA ASP A 7 -11.86 -12.77 12.91
C ASP A 7 -13.28 -13.07 13.38
N PHE A 8 -14.12 -13.68 12.53
CA PHE A 8 -15.46 -14.12 12.93
C PHE A 8 -15.44 -15.13 14.09
N ARG A 9 -14.43 -16.01 14.14
CA ARG A 9 -14.27 -16.95 15.25
C ARG A 9 -13.90 -16.26 16.57
N LYS A 10 -13.20 -15.14 16.52
CA LYS A 10 -12.85 -14.31 17.69
C LYS A 10 -13.99 -13.40 18.12
N LEU A 11 -14.92 -13.10 17.21
CA LEU A 11 -16.05 -12.22 17.49
C LEU A 11 -16.98 -12.80 18.57
N PHE A 12 -17.26 -14.11 18.51
CA PHE A 12 -18.15 -14.77 19.47
C PHE A 12 -17.66 -14.65 20.93
N PRO A 13 -16.43 -15.04 21.29
CA PRO A 13 -15.96 -14.87 22.67
C PRO A 13 -15.83 -13.39 23.08
N PHE A 14 -15.49 -12.49 22.16
CA PHE A 14 -15.46 -11.05 22.45
C PHE A 14 -16.84 -10.49 22.79
N LEU A 15 -17.87 -10.88 22.03
CA LEU A 15 -19.25 -10.44 22.28
C LEU A 15 -19.74 -10.93 23.66
N THR A 16 -19.41 -12.16 24.03
CA THR A 16 -19.74 -12.71 25.35
C THR A 16 -19.13 -11.87 26.48
N VAL A 17 -17.85 -11.48 26.37
CA VAL A 17 -17.23 -10.61 27.38
C VAL A 17 -17.84 -9.21 27.39
N LEU A 18 -18.16 -8.65 26.22
CA LEU A 18 -18.79 -7.34 26.10
C LEU A 18 -20.16 -7.27 26.78
N VAL A 19 -20.94 -8.35 26.73
CA VAL A 19 -22.27 -8.44 27.37
C VAL A 19 -22.16 -8.68 28.87
N ILE A 20 -21.22 -9.51 29.32
CA ILE A 20 -21.11 -9.90 30.74
C ILE A 20 -20.35 -8.84 31.54
N LEU A 21 -19.22 -8.33 31.02
CA LEU A 21 -18.31 -7.46 31.76
C LEU A 21 -17.59 -6.47 30.83
N PRO A 22 -18.26 -5.41 30.36
CA PRO A 22 -17.69 -4.44 29.43
C PRO A 22 -16.48 -3.69 30.00
N GLU A 23 -16.44 -3.46 31.32
CA GLU A 23 -15.32 -2.78 32.00
C GLU A 23 -13.99 -3.57 31.95
N SER A 24 -14.03 -4.86 31.61
CA SER A 24 -12.83 -5.69 31.46
C SER A 24 -12.14 -5.56 30.09
N ILE A 25 -12.76 -4.88 29.13
CA ILE A 25 -12.24 -4.74 27.76
C ILE A 25 -10.84 -4.07 27.74
N PRO A 26 -10.57 -2.97 28.46
CA PRO A 26 -9.23 -2.38 28.50
C PRO A 26 -8.16 -3.35 29.01
N PHE A 27 -8.51 -4.20 29.98
CA PHE A 27 -7.60 -5.22 30.52
C PHE A 27 -7.31 -6.33 29.49
N LEU A 28 -8.34 -6.82 28.80
CA LEU A 28 -8.17 -7.81 27.74
C LEU A 28 -7.32 -7.33 26.57
N LEU A 29 -7.42 -6.05 26.21
CA LEU A 29 -6.58 -5.45 25.16
C LEU A 29 -5.09 -5.46 25.52
N LEU A 30 -4.76 -5.32 26.81
CA LEU A 30 -3.37 -5.30 27.29
C LEU A 30 -2.80 -6.71 27.45
N PHE A 31 -3.57 -7.64 28.03
CA PHE A 31 -3.08 -8.97 28.42
C PHE A 31 -3.40 -10.09 27.42
N ALA A 32 -4.45 -9.96 26.60
CA ALA A 32 -4.90 -11.00 25.68
C ALA A 32 -5.34 -10.46 24.30
N PRO A 33 -4.48 -9.73 23.57
CA PRO A 33 -4.82 -9.12 22.27
C PRO A 33 -5.20 -10.16 21.19
N GLY A 34 -4.86 -11.43 21.38
CA GLY A 34 -5.22 -12.52 20.46
C GLY A 34 -6.71 -12.92 20.51
N LEU A 35 -7.40 -12.60 21.61
CA LEU A 35 -8.82 -12.92 21.85
C LEU A 35 -9.76 -11.89 21.22
N VAL A 36 -9.24 -10.68 20.98
CA VAL A 36 -10.01 -9.54 20.49
C VAL A 36 -10.03 -9.55 18.95
N PRO A 37 -11.18 -9.26 18.31
CA PRO A 37 -11.26 -9.15 16.86
C PRO A 37 -10.35 -8.03 16.34
N SER A 38 -9.94 -8.16 15.08
CA SER A 38 -9.09 -7.18 14.39
C SER A 38 -9.73 -5.80 14.22
N THR A 39 -10.99 -5.63 14.61
CA THR A 39 -11.73 -4.35 14.66
C THR A 39 -11.30 -3.47 15.84
N CYS A 40 -10.77 -4.04 16.92
CA CYS A 40 -10.28 -3.29 18.08
C CYS A 40 -8.75 -3.15 17.99
N ILE A 41 -8.30 -2.25 17.11
CA ILE A 41 -6.87 -1.98 16.89
C ILE A 41 -6.40 -0.94 17.91
N LEU A 42 -5.36 -1.26 18.69
CA LEU A 42 -4.68 -0.27 19.52
C LEU A 42 -3.93 0.75 18.64
N PRO A 43 -3.87 2.04 19.02
CA PRO A 43 -3.11 3.04 18.26
C PRO A 43 -1.65 2.64 18.03
N SER A 44 -0.99 2.03 19.03
CA SER A 44 0.37 1.50 18.92
C SER A 44 0.51 0.38 17.86
N GLN A 45 -0.52 -0.44 17.68
CA GLN A 45 -0.55 -1.48 16.66
C GLN A 45 -0.74 -0.87 15.25
N ASN A 46 -1.51 0.21 15.15
CA ASN A 46 -1.68 0.96 13.91
C ASN A 46 -0.38 1.66 13.49
N GLU A 47 0.27 2.37 14.41
CA GLU A 47 1.58 2.99 14.18
C GLU A 47 2.61 1.99 13.68
N THR A 48 2.67 0.80 14.29
CA THR A 48 3.58 -0.26 13.87
C THR A 48 3.28 -0.75 12.45
N ARG A 49 1.99 -0.85 12.06
CA ARG A 49 1.59 -1.20 10.69
C ARG A 49 2.01 -0.12 9.70
N VAL A 50 1.72 1.13 10.03
CA VAL A 50 2.07 2.29 9.20
C VAL A 50 3.59 2.35 9.01
N LYS A 51 4.38 2.22 10.09
CA LYS A 51 5.86 2.14 10.02
C LYS A 51 6.35 1.01 9.10
N LYS A 52 5.76 -0.18 9.17
CA LYS A 52 6.10 -1.31 8.29
C LYS A 52 5.79 -1.00 6.82
N ILE A 53 4.67 -0.36 6.54
CA ILE A 53 4.29 0.05 5.17
C ILE A 53 5.28 1.10 4.65
N HIS A 54 5.59 2.13 5.46
CA HIS A 54 6.59 3.14 5.07
C HIS A 54 7.97 2.56 4.86
N ALA A 55 8.44 1.68 5.76
CA ALA A 55 9.73 1.01 5.60
C ALA A 55 9.79 0.22 4.28
N ARG A 56 8.70 -0.49 3.93
CA ARG A 56 8.63 -1.21 2.66
C ARG A 56 8.64 -0.27 1.45
N ARG A 57 7.91 0.86 1.52
CA ARG A 57 7.91 1.87 0.45
C ARG A 57 9.29 2.47 0.27
N ASN A 58 9.96 2.86 1.36
CA ASN A 58 11.30 3.44 1.32
C ASN A 58 12.31 2.46 0.70
N ALA A 59 12.29 1.18 1.12
CA ALA A 59 13.16 0.16 0.53
C ALA A 59 12.91 -0.03 -0.99
N MET A 60 11.66 0.05 -1.44
CA MET A 60 11.34 -0.01 -2.87
C MET A 60 11.81 1.25 -3.61
N SER A 61 11.67 2.43 -3.02
CA SER A 61 12.14 3.70 -3.58
C SER A 61 13.68 3.74 -3.68
N GLU A 62 14.39 3.28 -2.66
CA GLU A 62 15.84 3.16 -2.66
C GLU A 62 16.32 2.18 -3.74
N ALA A 63 15.67 1.01 -3.84
CA ALA A 63 15.99 0.04 -4.88
C ALA A 63 15.72 0.57 -6.31
N ALA A 64 14.70 1.41 -6.48
CA ALA A 64 14.43 2.08 -7.75
C ALA A 64 15.45 3.18 -8.06
N ALA A 65 15.91 3.93 -7.06
CA ALA A 65 16.94 4.94 -7.23
C ALA A 65 18.30 4.32 -7.60
N THR A 66 18.66 3.19 -6.99
CA THR A 66 19.90 2.46 -7.33
C THR A 66 19.83 1.84 -8.71
N SER A 67 18.69 1.26 -9.13
CA SER A 67 18.54 0.75 -10.49
C SER A 67 18.62 1.87 -11.54
N LEU A 68 18.08 3.05 -11.25
CA LEU A 68 18.20 4.21 -12.13
C LEU A 68 19.65 4.71 -12.25
N ALA A 69 20.44 4.65 -11.17
CA ALA A 69 21.85 5.04 -11.20
C ALA A 69 22.73 4.05 -11.99
N ILE A 70 22.34 2.77 -12.04
CA ILE A 70 23.06 1.73 -12.78
C ILE A 70 22.72 1.77 -14.27
N THR A 71 21.48 2.13 -14.60
CA THR A 71 21.00 2.16 -15.98
C THR A 71 21.26 3.54 -16.54
N ASP A 72 22.30 3.69 -17.36
CA ASP A 72 22.78 4.94 -17.98
C ASP A 72 21.76 5.54 -18.97
N HIS A 73 20.59 5.94 -18.47
CA HIS A 73 19.50 6.56 -19.23
C HIS A 73 19.49 8.08 -19.09
N GLY A 74 20.54 8.68 -18.52
CA GLY A 74 20.64 10.13 -18.34
C GLY A 74 19.58 10.73 -17.40
N MET A 75 18.78 9.92 -16.71
CA MET A 75 17.81 10.38 -15.71
C MET A 75 18.50 10.48 -14.34
N THR A 76 18.80 11.70 -13.92
CA THR A 76 19.22 11.95 -12.54
C THR A 76 17.99 12.22 -11.65
N PRO A 77 18.00 11.84 -10.36
CA PRO A 77 16.92 12.15 -9.42
C PRO A 77 16.59 13.65 -9.37
N ASP A 78 17.59 14.50 -9.58
CA ASP A 78 17.48 15.95 -9.58
C ASP A 78 16.56 16.49 -10.69
N MET A 79 16.36 15.73 -11.77
CA MET A 79 15.45 16.10 -12.85
C MET A 79 13.97 16.06 -12.45
N PHE A 80 13.62 15.29 -11.42
CA PHE A 80 12.25 15.20 -10.90
C PHE A 80 11.90 16.32 -9.91
N LEU A 81 12.88 17.10 -9.45
CA LEU A 81 12.68 18.22 -8.52
C LEU A 81 12.30 19.52 -9.24
N ASP A 82 12.66 19.66 -10.51
CA ASP A 82 12.41 20.86 -11.31
C ASP A 82 11.21 20.63 -12.24
N ALA A 83 10.12 21.37 -12.00
CA ALA A 83 8.88 21.26 -12.76
C ALA A 83 9.10 21.46 -14.27
N GLN A 84 10.05 22.31 -14.68
CA GLN A 84 10.29 22.62 -16.08
C GLN A 84 11.06 21.49 -16.78
N LYS A 85 11.97 20.81 -16.07
CA LYS A 85 12.67 19.62 -16.57
C LYS A 85 11.74 18.41 -16.61
N LEU A 86 10.88 18.27 -15.61
CA LEU A 86 9.86 17.22 -15.56
C LEU A 86 8.85 17.35 -16.71
N ALA A 87 8.40 18.57 -17.02
CA ALA A 87 7.51 18.81 -18.16
C ALA A 87 8.16 18.44 -19.51
N LYS A 88 9.46 18.74 -19.67
CA LYS A 88 10.22 18.33 -20.86
C LYS A 88 10.37 16.82 -20.95
N LEU A 89 10.67 16.15 -19.83
CA LEU A 89 10.74 14.69 -19.76
C LEU A 89 9.39 14.04 -20.10
N ALA A 90 8.30 14.58 -19.56
CA ALA A 90 6.95 14.08 -19.84
C ALA A 90 6.55 14.27 -21.30
N ALA A 91 7.00 15.36 -21.95
CA ALA A 91 6.79 15.58 -23.38
C ALA A 91 7.61 14.61 -24.25
N ASP A 92 8.85 14.32 -23.85
CA ASP A 92 9.78 13.45 -24.60
C ASP A 92 9.46 11.95 -24.40
N GLN A 93 9.03 11.55 -23.20
CA GLN A 93 8.78 10.16 -22.82
C GLN A 93 7.33 9.83 -22.51
N GLY A 94 6.38 10.72 -22.83
CA GLY A 94 4.96 10.54 -22.51
C GLY A 94 4.39 9.19 -22.94
N SER A 95 4.79 8.69 -24.11
CA SER A 95 4.36 7.38 -24.64
C SER A 95 4.95 6.19 -23.88
N SER A 96 6.15 6.33 -23.31
CA SER A 96 6.82 5.30 -22.51
C SER A 96 6.25 5.21 -21.09
N LEU A 97 5.70 6.33 -20.60
CA LEU A 97 5.07 6.45 -19.29
C LEU A 97 3.63 5.92 -19.25
N GLU A 98 3.06 5.54 -20.40
CA GLU A 98 1.75 4.92 -20.44
C GLU A 98 1.76 3.52 -19.81
N LEU A 99 0.77 3.29 -18.95
CA LEU A 99 0.58 2.03 -18.22
C LEU A 99 0.42 0.81 -19.14
N THR A 100 -0.01 1.03 -20.39
CA THR A 100 -0.18 0.05 -21.46
C THR A 100 1.14 -0.51 -21.99
N HIS A 101 2.26 0.21 -21.82
CA HIS A 101 3.58 -0.19 -22.33
C HIS A 101 4.51 -0.73 -21.24
N LEU A 102 4.17 -0.57 -19.96
CA LEU A 102 4.94 -1.11 -18.85
C LEU A 102 4.96 -2.65 -18.84
N ALA A 103 6.10 -3.24 -18.48
CA ALA A 103 6.20 -4.69 -18.23
C ALA A 103 5.40 -5.10 -16.98
N ASP A 104 5.01 -6.37 -16.93
CA ASP A 104 4.13 -6.90 -15.87
C ASP A 104 4.75 -6.84 -14.48
N GLU A 105 6.08 -6.96 -14.40
CA GLU A 105 6.87 -6.81 -13.18
C GLU A 105 6.72 -5.41 -12.59
N HIS A 106 6.78 -4.38 -13.44
CA HIS A 106 6.62 -2.99 -13.03
C HIS A 106 5.19 -2.71 -12.57
N ILE A 107 4.18 -3.24 -13.26
CA ILE A 107 2.77 -3.07 -12.85
C ILE A 107 2.55 -3.66 -11.45
N SER A 108 3.08 -4.86 -11.19
CA SER A 108 3.00 -5.50 -9.88
C SER A 108 3.73 -4.69 -8.80
N ALA A 109 4.92 -4.14 -9.12
CA ALA A 109 5.67 -3.27 -8.23
C ALA A 109 4.91 -1.97 -7.90
N PHE A 110 4.29 -1.31 -8.89
CA PHE A 110 3.45 -0.14 -8.69
C PHE A 110 2.23 -0.44 -7.82
N CYS A 111 1.55 -1.57 -8.06
CA CYS A 111 0.45 -2.01 -7.20
C CYS A 111 0.92 -2.16 -5.75
N ARG A 112 2.06 -2.82 -5.51
CA ARG A 112 2.62 -2.98 -4.15
C ARG A 112 3.00 -1.65 -3.51
N PHE A 113 3.62 -0.75 -4.26
CA PHE A 113 4.03 0.56 -3.78
C PHE A 113 2.83 1.40 -3.32
N LEU A 114 1.76 1.41 -4.14
CA LEU A 114 0.51 2.12 -3.85
C LEU A 114 -0.35 1.41 -2.79
N GLY A 115 0.01 0.19 -2.37
CA GLY A 115 -0.75 -0.59 -1.38
C GLY A 115 -1.97 -1.29 -1.96
N LEU A 116 -2.02 -1.43 -3.28
CA LEU A 116 -3.02 -2.24 -3.99
C LEU A 116 -2.62 -3.71 -3.98
N SER A 117 -3.60 -4.59 -4.18
CA SER A 117 -3.31 -6.00 -4.42
C SER A 117 -2.51 -6.18 -5.71
N ASP A 118 -1.48 -7.01 -5.67
CA ASP A 118 -0.61 -7.43 -6.78
C ASP A 118 -1.04 -8.77 -7.39
N PHE A 119 -2.16 -9.33 -6.92
CA PHE A 119 -2.67 -10.60 -7.38
C PHE A 119 -3.35 -10.48 -8.76
N GLY A 120 -3.08 -11.47 -9.63
CA GLY A 120 -3.84 -11.68 -10.87
C GLY A 120 -3.17 -11.28 -12.18
N GLY A 121 -1.85 -11.06 -12.21
CA GLY A 121 -1.12 -10.70 -13.43
C GLY A 121 -1.60 -9.40 -14.07
N ARG A 122 -1.13 -9.10 -15.29
CA ARG A 122 -1.44 -7.84 -16.00
C ARG A 122 -2.93 -7.56 -16.14
N ALA A 123 -3.70 -8.56 -16.58
CA ALA A 123 -5.12 -8.40 -16.91
C ALA A 123 -5.97 -7.93 -15.73
N LEU A 124 -5.57 -8.26 -14.49
CA LEU A 124 -6.27 -7.84 -13.27
C LEU A 124 -5.59 -6.68 -12.56
N ALA A 125 -4.27 -6.55 -12.66
CA ALA A 125 -3.52 -5.47 -12.01
C ALA A 125 -3.66 -4.13 -12.75
N LEU A 126 -3.66 -4.14 -14.10
CA LEU A 126 -3.72 -2.92 -14.91
C LEU A 126 -5.03 -2.15 -14.70
N PRO A 127 -6.24 -2.76 -14.79
CA PRO A 127 -7.49 -2.02 -14.56
C PRO A 127 -7.60 -1.50 -13.12
N ARG A 128 -7.05 -2.25 -12.16
CA ARG A 128 -7.01 -1.85 -10.75
C ARG A 128 -6.16 -0.60 -10.55
N LEU A 129 -5.00 -0.55 -11.19
CA LEU A 129 -4.09 0.60 -11.15
C LEU A 129 -4.71 1.82 -11.85
N GLN A 130 -5.29 1.64 -13.04
CA GLN A 130 -6.02 2.70 -13.76
C GLN A 130 -7.17 3.27 -12.94
N LYS A 131 -8.00 2.41 -12.33
CA LYS A 131 -9.08 2.84 -11.44
C LYS A 131 -8.55 3.64 -10.25
N HIS A 132 -7.41 3.25 -9.70
CA HIS A 132 -6.81 3.97 -8.58
C HIS A 132 -6.28 5.35 -9.00
N PHE A 133 -5.63 5.49 -10.15
CA PHE A 133 -5.23 6.81 -10.64
C PHE A 133 -6.41 7.71 -11.00
N LEU A 134 -7.50 7.14 -11.55
CA LEU A 134 -8.72 7.88 -11.78
C LEU A 134 -9.33 8.37 -10.46
N TYR A 135 -9.30 7.55 -9.41
CA TYR A 135 -9.71 7.97 -8.07
C TYR A 135 -8.86 9.13 -7.54
N LEU A 136 -7.53 9.06 -7.67
CA LEU A 136 -6.64 10.17 -7.23
C LEU A 136 -6.93 11.46 -7.99
N LYS A 137 -7.12 11.38 -9.30
CA LYS A 137 -7.48 12.55 -10.11
C LYS A 137 -8.79 13.20 -9.64
N GLN A 138 -9.78 12.40 -9.23
CA GLN A 138 -11.05 12.92 -8.71
C GLN A 138 -10.93 13.51 -7.31
N ASP A 139 -9.94 13.09 -6.51
CA ASP A 139 -9.70 13.60 -5.15
C ASP A 139 -8.92 14.93 -5.19
N ASP A 140 -8.10 15.12 -6.22
CA ASP A 140 -7.33 16.34 -6.47
C ASP A 140 -8.14 17.47 -7.15
N GLU A 141 -9.28 17.15 -7.80
CA GLU A 141 -10.23 18.10 -8.41
C GLU A 141 -11.21 18.70 -7.39
#